data_AF-A0A7V7DTF0-F1
#
_entry.id   AF-A0A7V7DTF0-F1
#
_cell.length_a   1.000
_cell.length_b   1.000
_cell.length_c   1.000
_cell.angle_alpha   90.00
_cell.angle_beta   90.00
_cell.angle_gamma   90.00
#
_symmetry.space_group_name_H-M   'P 1'
#
loop_
_entity.id
_entity.type
_entity.pdbx_description
1 polymer ?
#
loop_
_entity_poly.entity_id
_entity_poly.type
_entity_poly.pdbx_seq_one_letter_code
_entity_poly.pdbx_strand_id
1 'polypeptide(L)'
;MSFEYLNRFVQNWHYVGVRFDAWEYFLYATLSFSTVLPAVLGTREWIGGAPWVQNGFKCFTPIRFKRPRLIALGVLLFAGAGLAWIGVWPDGLFPLLWISPLLILTAVQVFLKERHVLDSVRSGDWRSVISSAAAALFCGFFWEMWNYWSLARWEYAVPYVQKFLIFEMPVLGYAGYLPFGLECAAVGMLLEADFRKGLSI
;
A
#
# COMPACT_ATOMS: atom_id res chain seq x y z
N MET A 1 -8.30 6.89 -4.42
CA MET A 1 -9.64 6.57 -4.97
C MET A 1 -9.97 5.09 -4.94
N SER A 2 -9.08 4.17 -5.36
CA SER A 2 -9.38 2.72 -5.36
C SER A 2 -9.78 2.18 -3.99
N PHE A 3 -9.05 2.55 -2.92
CA PHE A 3 -9.37 2.18 -1.54
C PHE A 3 -10.75 2.69 -1.10
N GLU A 4 -11.10 3.94 -1.42
CA GLU A 4 -12.39 4.52 -1.06
C GLU A 4 -13.56 3.85 -1.79
N TYR A 5 -13.38 3.47 -3.05
CA TYR A 5 -14.39 2.69 -3.78
C TYR A 5 -14.61 1.32 -3.13
N LEU A 6 -13.52 0.61 -2.79
CA LEU A 6 -13.61 -0.70 -2.13
C LEU A 6 -14.19 -0.61 -0.71
N ASN A 7 -13.93 0.50 -0.01
CA ASN A 7 -14.48 0.75 1.32
C ASN A 7 -16.01 0.83 1.34
N ARG A 8 -16.66 1.14 0.21
CA ARG A 8 -18.13 1.10 0.10
C ARG A 8 -18.72 -0.29 0.35
N PHE A 9 -17.92 -1.35 0.18
CA PHE A 9 -18.36 -2.74 0.39
C PHE A 9 -18.03 -3.26 1.78
N VAL A 10 -16.90 -2.85 2.37
CA VAL A 10 -16.45 -3.34 3.69
C VAL A 10 -16.77 -2.41 4.84
N GLN A 11 -16.98 -1.11 4.57
CA GLN A 11 -17.23 -0.07 5.57
C GLN A 11 -16.23 -0.06 6.73
N ASN A 12 -14.95 -0.35 6.44
CA ASN A 12 -13.88 -0.43 7.43
C ASN A 12 -13.54 0.92 8.07
N TRP A 13 -13.79 2.03 7.36
CA TRP A 13 -13.65 3.38 7.89
C TRP A 13 -14.78 4.30 7.43
N HIS A 14 -15.09 5.32 8.22
CA HIS A 14 -16.05 6.35 7.87
C HIS A 14 -15.61 7.72 8.41
N TYR A 15 -16.00 8.79 7.72
CA TYR A 15 -15.66 10.16 8.09
C TYR A 15 -16.73 10.74 9.03
N VAL A 16 -16.28 11.36 10.12
CA VAL A 16 -17.12 12.02 11.14
C VAL A 16 -16.79 13.50 11.16
N GLY A 17 -17.80 14.35 11.40
CA GLY A 17 -17.63 15.79 11.62
C GLY A 17 -17.80 16.69 10.39
N VAL A 18 -17.90 16.14 9.17
CA VAL A 18 -18.17 16.93 7.95
C VAL A 18 -19.05 16.16 6.96
N ARG A 19 -20.01 16.85 6.33
CA ARG A 19 -20.74 16.36 5.16
C ARG A 19 -20.22 17.09 3.94
N PHE A 20 -19.37 16.42 3.17
CA PHE A 20 -18.92 16.92 1.87
C PHE A 20 -19.91 16.51 0.78
N ASP A 21 -20.16 17.39 -0.18
CA ASP A 21 -20.79 16.96 -1.43
C ASP A 21 -19.85 16.05 -2.23
N ALA A 22 -20.39 15.24 -3.14
CA ALA A 22 -19.61 14.24 -3.88
C ALA A 22 -18.43 14.85 -4.66
N TRP A 23 -18.59 16.06 -5.19
CA TRP A 23 -17.55 16.75 -5.94
C TRP A 23 -16.47 17.35 -5.03
N GLU A 24 -16.87 17.96 -3.92
CA GLU A 24 -15.95 18.49 -2.91
C GLU A 24 -15.10 17.36 -2.32
N TYR A 25 -15.75 16.24 -1.96
CA TYR A 25 -15.06 15.05 -1.48
C TYR A 25 -14.04 14.53 -2.50
N PHE A 26 -14.42 14.45 -3.78
CA PHE A 26 -13.52 14.02 -4.85
C PHE A 26 -12.30 14.94 -4.97
N LEU A 27 -12.49 16.26 -4.96
CA LEU A 27 -11.41 17.24 -5.07
C LEU A 27 -10.45 17.19 -3.87
N TYR A 28 -10.99 17.23 -2.65
CA TYR A 28 -10.19 17.16 -1.43
C TYR A 28 -9.46 15.83 -1.32
N ALA A 29 -10.13 14.71 -1.60
CA ALA A 29 -9.50 13.40 -1.62
C ALA A 29 -8.37 13.37 -2.66
N THR A 30 -8.60 13.85 -3.88
CA THR A 30 -7.57 13.86 -4.93
C THR A 30 -6.34 14.67 -4.51
N LEU A 31 -6.54 15.85 -3.91
CA LEU A 31 -5.45 16.70 -3.43
C LEU A 31 -4.69 16.06 -2.26
N SER A 32 -5.39 15.46 -1.30
CA SER A 32 -4.75 14.71 -0.22
C SER A 32 -3.96 13.53 -0.75
N PHE A 33 -4.56 12.71 -1.62
CA PHE A 33 -3.91 11.55 -2.24
C PHE A 33 -2.74 11.92 -3.16
N SER A 34 -2.73 13.11 -3.78
CA SER A 34 -1.58 13.54 -4.60
C SER A 34 -0.31 13.79 -3.77
N THR A 35 -0.45 14.10 -2.48
CA THR A 35 0.70 14.29 -1.57
C THR A 35 1.22 12.99 -0.95
N VAL A 36 0.38 11.95 -0.93
CA VAL A 36 0.68 10.67 -0.30
C VAL A 36 1.85 9.97 -0.98
N LEU A 37 1.79 9.83 -2.31
CA LEU A 37 2.83 9.12 -3.06
C LEU A 37 4.21 9.81 -2.93
N PRO A 38 4.34 11.13 -3.14
CA PRO A 38 5.60 11.84 -2.89
C PRO A 38 6.10 11.73 -1.44
N ALA A 39 5.22 11.82 -0.45
CA ALA A 39 5.60 11.73 0.96
C ALA A 39 6.18 10.35 1.31
N VAL A 40 5.54 9.27 0.84
CA VAL A 40 6.03 7.90 1.08
C VAL A 40 7.33 7.64 0.32
N LEU A 41 7.45 8.08 -0.94
CA LEU A 41 8.67 7.88 -1.73
C LEU A 41 9.86 8.67 -1.16
N GLY A 42 9.66 9.93 -0.77
CA GLY A 42 10.70 10.74 -0.13
C GLY A 42 11.15 10.15 1.21
N THR A 43 10.20 9.70 2.03
CA THR A 43 10.49 9.03 3.32
C THR A 43 11.23 7.70 3.10
N ARG A 44 10.87 6.95 2.05
CA ARG A 44 11.53 5.71 1.65
C ARG A 44 12.98 5.95 1.26
N GLU A 45 13.30 7.03 0.55
CA GLU A 45 14.69 7.37 0.21
C GLU A 45 15.49 7.70 1.47
N TRP A 46 14.92 8.51 2.36
CA TRP A 46 15.55 8.87 3.64
C TRP A 46 15.82 7.62 4.51
N ILE A 47 14.82 6.78 4.73
CA ILE A 47 14.97 5.52 5.48
C ILE A 47 15.91 4.56 4.75
N GLY A 48 15.82 4.51 3.43
CA GLY A 48 16.69 3.71 2.58
C GLY A 48 18.17 4.02 2.83
N GLY A 49 18.52 5.29 3.05
CA GLY A 49 19.89 5.71 3.39
C GLY A 49 20.37 5.33 4.79
N ALA A 50 19.49 4.90 5.69
CA ALA A 50 19.85 4.65 7.08
C ALA A 50 20.80 3.44 7.24
N PRO A 51 21.82 3.52 8.14
CA PRO A 51 22.80 2.45 8.32
C PRO A 51 22.19 1.09 8.67
N TRP A 52 21.11 1.08 9.46
CA TRP A 52 20.43 -0.16 9.85
C TRP A 52 19.74 -0.84 8.64
N VAL A 53 19.23 -0.07 7.68
CA VAL A 53 18.68 -0.60 6.43
C VAL A 53 19.80 -1.13 5.54
N GLN A 54 20.81 -0.28 5.33
CA GLN A 54 21.93 -0.57 4.44
C GLN A 54 22.74 -1.79 4.86
N ASN A 55 22.98 -1.95 6.16
CA ASN A 55 23.81 -3.03 6.70
C ASN A 55 22.97 -4.27 7.01
N GLY A 56 21.72 -4.11 7.48
CA GLY A 56 20.88 -5.22 7.90
C GLY A 56 20.24 -6.01 6.76
N PHE A 57 19.94 -5.36 5.64
CA PHE A 57 19.05 -5.93 4.61
C PHE A 57 19.64 -6.02 3.20
N LYS A 58 20.92 -5.65 3.02
CA LYS A 58 21.60 -5.72 1.72
C LYS A 58 21.95 -7.15 1.30
N CYS A 59 22.37 -7.97 2.26
CA CYS A 59 22.82 -9.36 2.05
C CYS A 59 21.95 -10.34 2.84
N PHE A 60 20.64 -10.15 2.77
CA PHE A 60 19.67 -11.02 3.43
C PHE A 60 19.44 -12.29 2.59
N THR A 61 18.56 -13.18 3.05
CA THR A 61 18.28 -14.44 2.35
C THR A 61 17.65 -14.18 0.96
N PRO A 62 18.27 -14.68 -0.13
CA PRO A 62 17.73 -14.52 -1.47
C PRO A 62 16.52 -15.43 -1.69
N ILE A 63 15.41 -14.87 -2.19
CA ILE A 63 14.21 -15.64 -2.54
C ILE A 63 14.06 -15.71 -4.06
N ARG A 64 14.20 -16.91 -4.62
CA ARG A 64 14.09 -17.15 -6.06
C ARG A 64 12.83 -17.93 -6.38
N PHE A 65 12.00 -17.37 -7.25
CA PHE A 65 10.80 -18.02 -7.74
C PHE A 65 11.11 -18.83 -9.00
N LYS A 66 10.95 -20.16 -8.95
CA LYS A 66 11.24 -21.06 -10.10
C LYS A 66 10.28 -20.86 -11.29
N ARG A 67 9.03 -20.48 -11.03
CA ARG A 67 7.96 -20.31 -12.03
C ARG A 67 7.21 -18.99 -11.82
N PRO A 68 7.87 -17.83 -12.02
CA PRO A 68 7.32 -16.53 -11.62
C PRO A 68 5.99 -16.19 -12.29
N ARG A 69 5.78 -16.57 -13.56
CA ARG A 69 4.50 -16.33 -14.27
C ARG A 69 3.34 -17.17 -13.75
N LEU A 70 3.58 -18.44 -13.41
CA LEU A 70 2.53 -19.31 -12.87
C LEU A 70 2.14 -18.85 -11.45
N ILE A 71 3.14 -18.41 -10.66
CA ILE A 71 2.88 -17.81 -9.35
C ILE A 71 2.10 -16.50 -9.51
N ALA A 72 2.52 -15.61 -10.42
CA ALA A 72 1.80 -14.37 -10.71
C ALA A 72 0.36 -14.62 -11.16
N LEU A 73 0.12 -15.65 -11.99
CA LEU A 73 -1.24 -16.04 -12.38
C LEU A 73 -2.07 -16.49 -11.19
N GLY A 74 -1.54 -17.38 -10.35
CA GLY A 74 -2.24 -17.86 -9.15
C GLY A 74 -2.55 -16.73 -8.18
N VAL A 75 -1.60 -15.82 -7.96
CA VAL A 75 -1.76 -14.62 -7.15
C VAL A 75 -2.82 -13.68 -7.72
N LEU A 76 -2.82 -13.46 -9.04
CA LEU A 76 -3.80 -12.62 -9.72
C LEU A 76 -5.21 -13.19 -9.62
N LEU A 77 -5.37 -14.50 -9.83
CA LEU A 77 -6.66 -15.19 -9.68
C LEU A 77 -7.15 -15.13 -8.23
N PHE A 78 -6.27 -15.34 -7.26
CA PHE A 78 -6.60 -15.25 -5.84
C PHE A 78 -7.04 -13.83 -5.44
N ALA A 79 -6.27 -12.81 -5.82
CA ALA A 79 -6.59 -11.41 -5.54
C ALA A 79 -7.90 -10.98 -6.23
N GLY A 80 -8.07 -11.36 -7.52
CA GLY A 80 -9.28 -11.06 -8.28
C GLY A 80 -10.53 -11.74 -7.71
N ALA A 81 -10.45 -13.02 -7.37
CA ALA A 81 -11.55 -13.75 -6.74
C ALA A 81 -11.88 -13.19 -5.34
N GLY A 82 -10.87 -12.86 -4.55
CA GLY A 82 -11.04 -12.24 -3.23
C GLY A 82 -11.76 -10.89 -3.30
N LEU A 83 -11.35 -10.03 -4.23
CA LEU A 83 -12.03 -8.74 -4.46
C LEU A 83 -13.44 -8.93 -5.02
N ALA A 84 -13.67 -9.90 -5.91
CA ALA A 84 -15.02 -10.18 -6.43
C ALA A 84 -15.97 -10.68 -5.34
N TRP A 85 -15.46 -11.44 -4.36
CA TRP A 85 -16.25 -12.01 -3.28
C TRP A 85 -16.39 -11.09 -2.05
N ILE A 86 -15.69 -9.94 -2.04
CA ILE A 86 -15.68 -9.02 -0.90
C ILE A 86 -17.07 -8.48 -0.55
N GLY A 87 -17.94 -8.31 -1.55
CA GLY A 87 -19.33 -7.88 -1.34
C GLY A 87 -20.23 -8.97 -0.73
N VAL A 88 -19.81 -10.25 -0.77
CA VAL A 88 -20.56 -11.37 -0.19
C VAL A 88 -20.11 -11.67 1.23
N TRP A 89 -18.81 -11.54 1.52
CA TRP A 89 -18.26 -11.76 2.86
C TRP A 89 -17.22 -10.68 3.25
N PRO A 90 -17.68 -9.45 3.53
CA PRO A 90 -16.79 -8.31 3.78
C PRO A 90 -15.94 -8.52 5.04
N ASP A 91 -16.53 -9.02 6.13
CA ASP A 91 -15.84 -9.17 7.43
C ASP A 91 -14.69 -10.18 7.41
N GLY A 92 -14.72 -11.17 6.50
CA GLY A 92 -13.64 -12.15 6.34
C GLY A 92 -12.59 -11.75 5.30
N LEU A 93 -13.02 -11.03 4.26
CA LEU A 93 -12.18 -10.71 3.10
C LEU A 93 -11.59 -9.30 3.12
N PHE A 94 -11.92 -8.49 4.13
CA PHE A 94 -11.37 -7.15 4.26
C PHE A 94 -9.83 -7.06 4.19
N PRO A 95 -9.01 -8.05 4.64
CA PRO A 95 -7.55 -7.95 4.48
C PRO A 95 -7.13 -7.98 3.01
N LEU A 96 -7.89 -8.67 2.15
CA LEU A 96 -7.61 -8.72 0.72
C LEU A 96 -7.81 -7.36 0.04
N LEU A 97 -8.65 -6.48 0.60
CA LEU A 97 -8.76 -5.10 0.11
C LEU A 97 -7.41 -4.39 0.16
N TRP A 98 -6.65 -4.61 1.23
CA TRP A 98 -5.36 -3.94 1.48
C TRP A 98 -4.19 -4.56 0.72
N ILE A 99 -4.26 -5.88 0.47
CA ILE A 99 -3.13 -6.62 -0.13
C ILE A 99 -3.31 -6.78 -1.64
N SER A 100 -4.55 -6.90 -2.14
CA SER A 100 -4.83 -7.21 -3.55
C SER A 100 -4.30 -6.18 -4.54
N PRO A 101 -4.37 -4.85 -4.31
CA PRO A 101 -3.81 -3.87 -5.25
C PRO A 101 -2.32 -4.11 -5.53
N LEU A 102 -1.52 -4.30 -4.46
CA LEU A 102 -0.10 -4.65 -4.58
C LEU A 102 0.11 -5.96 -5.35
N LEU A 103 -0.67 -7.00 -5.03
CA LEU A 103 -0.56 -8.31 -5.67
C LEU A 103 -0.86 -8.24 -7.17
N ILE A 104 -1.94 -7.56 -7.54
CA ILE A 104 -2.36 -7.35 -8.93
C ILE A 104 -1.28 -6.58 -9.68
N LEU A 105 -0.81 -5.46 -9.12
CA LEU A 105 0.21 -4.61 -9.75
C LEU A 105 1.51 -5.38 -9.99
N THR A 106 1.98 -6.11 -8.97
CA THR A 106 3.20 -6.93 -9.07
C THR A 106 3.02 -8.06 -10.08
N ALA A 107 1.87 -8.73 -10.10
CA ALA A 107 1.57 -9.80 -11.06
C ALA A 107 1.57 -9.27 -12.50
N VAL A 108 0.95 -8.11 -12.75
CA VAL A 108 0.96 -7.45 -14.06
C VAL A 108 2.39 -7.11 -14.50
N GLN A 109 3.21 -6.53 -13.62
CA GLN A 109 4.63 -6.25 -13.93
C GLN A 109 5.41 -7.53 -14.30
N VAL A 110 5.15 -8.65 -13.63
CA VAL A 110 5.75 -9.96 -13.98
C VAL A 110 5.35 -10.41 -15.38
N PHE A 111 4.09 -10.24 -15.78
CA PHE A 111 3.63 -10.59 -17.13
C PHE A 111 4.24 -9.68 -18.20
N LEU A 112 4.34 -8.38 -17.91
CA LEU A 112 4.95 -7.38 -18.79
C LEU A 112 6.49 -7.49 -18.86
N LYS A 113 7.11 -8.34 -18.02
CA LYS A 113 8.57 -8.45 -17.84
C LYS A 113 9.22 -7.11 -17.43
N GLU A 114 8.47 -6.26 -16.75
CA GLU A 114 8.98 -5.01 -16.19
C GLU A 114 9.60 -5.25 -14.82
N ARG A 115 10.38 -4.28 -14.34
CA ARG A 115 10.91 -4.32 -12.97
C ARG A 115 9.77 -4.20 -11.97
N HIS A 116 9.82 -5.00 -10.91
CA HIS A 116 8.84 -4.97 -9.84
C HIS A 116 9.50 -4.87 -8.45
N VAL A 117 8.73 -4.47 -7.44
CA VAL A 117 9.24 -4.19 -6.08
C VAL A 117 9.93 -5.38 -5.40
N LEU A 118 9.62 -6.60 -5.80
CA LEU A 118 10.24 -7.82 -5.28
C LEU A 118 11.47 -8.31 -6.06
N ASP A 119 11.96 -7.56 -7.07
CA ASP A 119 13.08 -8.04 -7.88
C ASP A 119 14.40 -8.07 -7.11
N SER A 120 14.65 -7.07 -6.27
CA SER A 120 15.87 -6.99 -5.46
C SER A 120 15.97 -8.12 -4.43
N VAL A 121 14.82 -8.66 -4.00
CA VAL A 121 14.73 -9.80 -3.08
C VAL A 121 15.34 -11.07 -3.69
N ARG A 122 15.36 -11.20 -5.03
CA ARG A 122 15.97 -12.35 -5.72
C ARG A 122 17.48 -12.45 -5.53
N SER A 123 18.13 -11.30 -5.33
CA SER A 123 19.56 -11.21 -5.00
C SER A 123 19.84 -11.11 -3.50
N GLY A 124 18.82 -11.18 -2.65
CA GLY A 124 18.95 -11.02 -1.20
C GLY A 124 19.00 -9.56 -0.74
N ASP A 125 18.70 -8.62 -1.63
CA ASP A 125 18.64 -7.19 -1.30
C ASP A 125 17.20 -6.79 -0.96
N TRP A 126 16.93 -6.72 0.34
CA TRP A 126 15.61 -6.39 0.88
C TRP A 126 15.48 -4.90 1.21
N ARG A 127 16.51 -4.08 0.98
CA ARG A 127 16.52 -2.66 1.37
C ARG A 127 15.30 -1.92 0.82
N SER A 128 14.96 -2.14 -0.46
CA SER A 128 13.81 -1.50 -1.08
C SER A 128 12.48 -1.92 -0.46
N VAL A 129 12.33 -3.19 -0.08
CA VAL A 129 11.09 -3.70 0.53
C VAL A 129 10.92 -3.15 1.94
N ILE A 130 11.99 -3.22 2.74
CA ILE A 130 11.99 -2.76 4.13
C ILE A 130 11.85 -1.24 4.22
N SER A 131 12.56 -0.48 3.37
CA SER A 131 12.44 0.97 3.38
C SER A 131 11.06 1.44 2.93
N SER A 132 10.45 0.77 1.94
CA SER A 132 9.07 1.02 1.53
C SER A 132 8.07 0.77 2.65
N ALA A 133 8.14 -0.38 3.29
CA ALA A 133 7.23 -0.74 4.38
C ALA A 133 7.41 0.17 5.60
N ALA A 134 8.66 0.47 5.98
CA ALA A 134 8.97 1.36 7.08
C ALA A 134 8.54 2.81 6.79
N ALA A 135 8.69 3.29 5.55
CA ALA A 135 8.24 4.63 5.16
C ALA A 135 6.73 4.77 5.26
N ALA A 136 5.97 3.80 4.76
CA ALA A 136 4.53 3.83 4.89
C ALA A 136 4.05 3.70 6.35
N LEU A 137 4.72 2.90 7.18
CA LEU A 137 4.43 2.86 8.62
C LEU A 137 4.72 4.20 9.30
N PHE A 138 5.84 4.83 8.96
CA PHE A 138 6.21 6.14 9.50
C PHE A 138 5.19 7.21 9.09
N CYS A 139 4.89 7.32 7.79
CA CYS A 139 3.86 8.23 7.30
C CYS A 139 2.49 7.92 7.92
N GLY A 140 2.11 6.65 8.00
CA GLY A 140 0.88 6.17 8.61
C GLY A 140 0.75 6.58 10.07
N PHE A 141 1.82 6.45 10.85
CA PHE A 141 1.85 6.92 12.24
C PHE A 141 1.54 8.42 12.36
N PHE A 142 2.15 9.27 11.52
CA PHE A 142 1.86 10.70 11.52
C PHE A 142 0.45 11.02 11.00
N TRP A 143 -0.05 10.29 10.01
CA TRP A 143 -1.43 10.44 9.53
C TRP A 143 -2.44 10.12 10.64
N GLU A 144 -2.25 9.02 11.38
CA GLU A 144 -3.09 8.68 12.52
C GLU A 144 -3.01 9.72 13.65
N MET A 145 -1.80 10.24 13.92
CA MET A 145 -1.61 11.32 14.88
C MET A 145 -2.37 12.59 14.47
N TRP A 146 -2.31 12.99 13.20
CA TRP A 146 -3.02 14.18 12.72
C TRP A 146 -4.53 13.97 12.64
N ASN A 147 -4.97 12.75 12.30
CA ASN A 147 -6.39 12.37 12.30
C ASN A 147 -7.01 12.51 13.69
N TYR A 148 -6.29 12.10 14.75
CA TYR A 148 -6.77 12.21 16.12
C TYR A 148 -7.12 13.66 16.55
N TRP A 149 -6.40 14.65 16.02
CA TRP A 149 -6.60 16.07 16.33
C TRP A 149 -7.40 16.83 15.26
N SER A 150 -7.90 16.16 14.22
CA SER A 150 -8.62 16.85 13.15
C SER A 150 -10.10 17.08 13.51
N LEU A 151 -10.66 18.17 12.98
CA LEU A 151 -12.10 18.46 13.06
C LEU A 151 -12.93 17.45 12.24
N ALA A 152 -12.32 16.95 11.16
CA ALA A 152 -12.88 15.98 10.21
C ALA A 152 -12.05 14.69 10.29
N ARG A 153 -12.44 13.78 11.17
CA ARG A 153 -11.67 12.57 11.48
C ARG A 153 -12.27 11.34 10.81
N TRP A 154 -11.41 10.39 10.44
CA TRP A 154 -11.85 9.05 10.07
C TRP A 154 -11.80 8.13 11.30
N GLU A 155 -12.91 7.44 11.56
CA GLU A 155 -13.01 6.44 12.61
C GLU A 155 -13.00 5.04 11.99
N TYR A 156 -12.21 4.15 12.57
CA TYR A 156 -12.04 2.78 12.09
C TYR A 156 -13.05 1.84 12.72
N ALA A 157 -13.76 1.11 11.88
CA ALA A 157 -14.64 0.00 12.25
C ALA A 157 -14.09 -1.31 11.66
N VAL A 158 -12.93 -1.75 12.15
CA VAL A 158 -12.29 -2.98 11.64
C VAL A 158 -12.82 -4.21 12.40
N PRO A 159 -13.48 -5.17 11.71
CA PRO A 159 -14.02 -6.35 12.36
C PRO A 159 -12.94 -7.15 13.10
N TYR A 160 -13.30 -7.69 14.27
CA TYR A 160 -12.49 -8.63 15.09
C TYR A 160 -11.18 -8.10 15.69
N VAL A 161 -10.63 -6.99 15.21
CA VAL A 161 -9.29 -6.49 15.59
C VAL A 161 -9.30 -5.13 16.27
N GLN A 162 -10.46 -4.60 16.63
CA GLN A 162 -10.62 -3.30 17.31
C GLN A 162 -10.18 -3.32 18.78
N LYS A 163 -8.93 -3.72 19.04
CA LYS A 163 -8.28 -3.79 20.35
C LYS A 163 -6.87 -3.20 20.24
N PHE A 164 -6.37 -2.67 21.36
CA PHE A 164 -5.06 -2.01 21.45
C PHE A 164 -4.94 -0.88 20.41
N LEU A 165 -5.71 0.18 20.62
CA LEU A 165 -5.72 1.34 19.73
C LEU A 165 -4.47 2.19 19.97
N ILE A 166 -3.79 2.58 18.90
CA ILE A 166 -2.81 3.66 18.89
C ILE A 166 -3.47 4.78 18.07
N PHE A 167 -3.79 5.89 18.74
CA PHE A 167 -4.75 6.89 18.23
C PHE A 167 -6.12 6.22 17.95
N GLU A 168 -6.66 6.36 16.75
CA GLU A 168 -7.95 5.77 16.33
C GLU A 168 -7.79 4.39 15.66
N MET A 169 -6.55 3.98 15.33
CA MET A 169 -6.28 2.76 14.59
C MET A 169 -5.87 1.60 15.52
N PRO A 170 -6.42 0.39 15.35
CA PRO A 170 -5.91 -0.78 16.04
C PRO A 170 -4.48 -1.10 15.60
N VAL A 171 -3.64 -1.62 16.52
CA VAL A 171 -2.26 -2.04 16.20
C VAL A 171 -2.19 -2.96 14.98
N LEU A 172 -3.13 -3.90 14.85
CA LEU A 172 -3.21 -4.79 13.68
C LEU A 172 -3.57 -4.05 12.38
N GLY A 173 -4.27 -2.92 12.47
CA GLY A 173 -4.54 -2.04 11.34
C GLY A 173 -3.27 -1.49 10.70
N TYR A 174 -2.23 -1.21 11.49
CA TYR A 174 -0.95 -0.72 10.97
C TYR A 174 -0.26 -1.72 10.02
N ALA A 175 -0.60 -3.02 10.11
CA ALA A 175 -0.09 -4.01 9.15
C ALA A 175 -0.50 -3.70 7.70
N GLY A 176 -1.59 -2.96 7.49
CA GLY A 176 -2.02 -2.48 6.17
C GLY A 176 -1.05 -1.48 5.53
N TYR A 177 -0.26 -0.73 6.32
CA TYR A 177 0.75 0.17 5.77
C TYR A 177 1.93 -0.58 5.13
N LEU A 178 2.18 -1.83 5.55
CA LEU A 178 3.26 -2.65 4.99
C LEU A 178 3.08 -2.91 3.48
N PRO A 179 1.96 -3.51 3.01
CA PRO A 179 1.72 -3.67 1.58
C PRO A 179 1.52 -2.32 0.88
N PHE A 180 0.92 -1.33 1.56
CA PHE A 180 0.72 0.01 0.98
C PHE A 180 2.04 0.69 0.60
N GLY A 181 3.08 0.62 1.45
CA GLY A 181 4.39 1.19 1.11
C GLY A 181 5.05 0.52 -0.10
N LEU A 182 4.83 -0.78 -0.27
CA LEU A 182 5.28 -1.51 -1.46
C LEU A 182 4.47 -1.11 -2.70
N GLU A 183 3.17 -0.87 -2.55
CA GLU A 183 2.32 -0.38 -3.65
C GLU A 183 2.80 1.00 -4.12
N CYS A 184 3.07 1.93 -3.20
CA CYS A 184 3.63 3.23 -3.53
C CYS A 184 4.95 3.11 -4.29
N ALA A 185 5.85 2.20 -3.87
CA ALA A 185 7.10 1.98 -4.59
C ALA A 185 6.88 1.38 -5.99
N ALA A 186 5.92 0.45 -6.15
CA ALA A 186 5.59 -0.14 -7.44
C ALA A 186 5.03 0.92 -8.41
N VAL A 187 4.17 1.81 -7.93
CA VAL A 187 3.65 2.95 -8.69
C VAL A 187 4.78 3.93 -9.04
N GLY A 188 5.66 4.26 -8.08
CA GLY A 188 6.82 5.11 -8.33
C GLY A 188 7.72 4.57 -9.45
N MET A 189 7.99 3.26 -9.45
CA MET A 189 8.78 2.60 -10.51
C MET A 189 8.11 2.69 -11.89
N LEU A 190 6.77 2.59 -11.96
CA LEU A 190 6.02 2.75 -13.20
C LEU A 190 6.11 4.17 -13.74
N LEU A 191 5.94 5.17 -12.87
CA LEU A 191 6.05 6.58 -13.25
C LEU A 191 7.46 6.90 -13.77
N GLU A 192 8.50 6.46 -13.06
CA GLU A 192 9.89 6.63 -13.51
C GLU A 192 10.15 5.98 -14.87
N ALA A 193 9.59 4.79 -15.11
CA ALA A 193 9.74 4.09 -16.38
C ALA A 193 9.06 4.85 -17.53
N ASP A 194 7.87 5.41 -17.30
CA ASP A 194 7.11 6.19 -18.28
C ASP A 194 7.82 7.51 -18.63
N PHE A 195 8.30 8.26 -17.62
CA PHE A 195 9.10 9.47 -17.83
C PHE A 195 10.37 9.20 -18.66
N ARG A 196 11.07 8.10 -18.40
CA ARG A 196 12.27 7.72 -19.17
C ARG A 196 11.95 7.38 -20.61
N LYS A 197 10.81 6.70 -20.87
CA LYS A 197 10.36 6.39 -22.23
C LYS A 197 10.02 7.68 -23.00
N GLY A 198 9.33 8.63 -22.36
CA GLY A 198 8.97 9.92 -22.96
C GLY A 198 10.16 10.83 -23.31
N LEU A 199 11.27 10.73 -22.56
CA LEU A 199 12.52 11.47 -22.82
C LEU A 199 13.42 10.82 -23.89
N SER A 200 13.09 9.61 -24.34
CA SER A 200 13.85 8.86 -25.35
C SER A 200 13.28 8.95 -26.77
N ILE A 201 12.31 9.86 -26.98
CA ILE A 201 11.70 10.23 -28.27
C ILE A 201 12.23 11.60 -28.67
#